data_AF-A0AAJ3TNS7-F1
#
_entry.id   AF-A0AAJ3TNS7-F1
#
_cell.length_a   1.000
_cell.length_b   1.000
_cell.length_c   1.000
_cell.angle_alpha   90.00
_cell.angle_beta   90.00
_cell.angle_gamma   90.00
#
_symmetry.space_group_name_H-M   'P 1'
#
loop_
_entity.id
_entity.type
_entity.pdbx_description
1 polymer ?
#
loop_
_entity_poly.entity_id
_entity_poly.type
_entity_poly.pdbx_seq_one_letter_code
_entity_poly.pdbx_strand_id
1 'polypeptide(L)'
;MKKMFYLASLLIGGAAFAQITTNEINGIEVNMPLTELNAKFKQDIKPKVVENFTDEPENFTPVTINGTKYSIIFVKDFYSPDKTLVYSVATTDPKSKGKNPVGIGSTLTELKKAYAKESTDTTGNTFTVYQKDKGERILIFKLKNNKVTRIFASVFAAG
;
A
#
# COMPACT_ATOMS: atom_id res chain seq x y z
N MET A 1 -3.73 -5.88 55.59
CA MET A 1 -4.51 -6.66 54.60
C MET A 1 -4.63 -5.88 53.31
N LYS A 2 -4.22 -6.51 52.20
CA LYS A 2 -4.18 -5.96 50.84
C LYS A 2 -5.60 -5.63 50.36
N LYS A 3 -5.80 -4.46 49.78
CA LYS A 3 -6.91 -4.24 48.83
C LYS A 3 -6.32 -3.69 47.54
N MET A 4 -6.05 -4.64 46.63
CA MET A 4 -5.72 -4.37 45.23
C MET A 4 -6.94 -3.74 44.58
N PHE A 5 -6.84 -2.48 44.16
CA PHE A 5 -7.72 -1.95 43.14
C PHE A 5 -7.23 -2.48 41.79
N TYR A 6 -7.98 -3.43 41.23
CA TYR A 6 -7.83 -3.82 39.83
C TYR A 6 -8.29 -2.64 38.96
N LEU A 7 -7.33 -1.82 38.54
CA LEU A 7 -7.56 -0.89 37.45
C LEU A 7 -7.51 -1.70 36.15
N ALA A 8 -8.68 -2.13 35.70
CA ALA A 8 -8.90 -2.59 34.34
C ALA A 8 -8.83 -1.36 33.41
N SER A 9 -7.61 -1.05 32.97
CA SER A 9 -7.29 -0.06 31.94
C SER A 9 -6.00 -0.56 31.29
N LEU A 10 -5.85 -0.76 29.98
CA LEU A 10 -6.53 -0.19 28.85
C LEU A 10 -6.72 -1.27 27.77
N LEU A 11 -7.86 -1.23 27.09
CA LEU A 11 -7.95 -1.60 25.68
C LEU A 11 -7.01 -0.67 24.89
N ILE A 12 -5.73 -1.04 24.76
CA ILE A 12 -4.93 -0.66 23.59
C ILE A 12 -4.63 -1.96 22.85
N GLY A 13 -5.69 -2.55 22.31
CA GLY A 13 -5.60 -3.31 21.07
C GLY A 13 -5.38 -2.34 19.91
N GLY A 14 -4.38 -1.47 20.02
CA GLY A 14 -3.88 -0.70 18.89
C GLY A 14 -3.05 -1.67 18.08
N ALA A 15 -3.71 -2.44 17.21
CA ALA A 15 -3.00 -3.11 16.13
C ALA A 15 -2.16 -2.01 15.46
N ALA A 16 -0.82 -2.14 15.56
CA ALA A 16 0.09 -1.22 14.93
C ALA A 16 -0.24 -1.24 13.44
N PHE A 17 -0.96 -0.23 12.95
CA PHE A 17 -1.27 -0.12 11.54
C PHE A 17 0.05 0.14 10.84
N ALA A 18 0.51 -0.85 10.08
CA ALA A 18 1.66 -0.68 9.23
C ALA A 18 1.41 0.50 8.27
N GLN A 19 2.43 1.34 8.14
CA GLN A 19 2.33 2.69 7.61
C GLN A 19 2.38 2.68 6.07
N ILE A 20 1.59 3.53 5.40
CA ILE A 20 1.78 3.74 3.96
C ILE A 20 3.15 4.38 3.71
N THR A 21 3.95 3.71 2.89
CA THR A 21 5.20 4.21 2.34
C THR A 21 5.24 3.96 0.83
N THR A 22 6.26 4.46 0.16
CA THR A 22 6.56 4.18 -1.25
C THR A 22 6.73 2.70 -1.56
N ASN A 23 7.07 1.87 -0.58
CA ASN A 23 7.37 0.46 -0.78
C ASN A 23 6.30 -0.47 -0.19
N GLU A 24 5.35 0.06 0.58
CA GLU A 24 4.47 -0.78 1.39
C GLU A 24 3.13 -0.09 1.66
N ILE A 25 2.05 -0.88 1.64
CA ILE A 25 0.76 -0.49 2.21
C ILE A 25 0.38 -1.49 3.29
N ASN A 26 0.21 -1.04 4.53
CA ASN A 26 -0.28 -1.87 5.63
C ASN A 26 0.48 -3.21 5.80
N GLY A 27 1.80 -3.22 5.64
CA GLY A 27 2.64 -4.41 5.79
C GLY A 27 2.81 -5.23 4.51
N ILE A 28 2.11 -4.88 3.42
CA ILE A 28 2.24 -5.52 2.12
C ILE A 28 3.31 -4.77 1.34
N GLU A 29 4.50 -5.36 1.23
CA GLU A 29 5.66 -4.75 0.58
C GLU A 29 5.68 -5.09 -0.93
N VAL A 30 6.05 -4.12 -1.75
CA VAL A 30 6.39 -4.37 -3.17
C VAL A 30 7.64 -5.26 -3.24
N ASN A 31 7.68 -6.14 -4.23
CA ASN A 31 8.64 -7.24 -4.41
C ASN A 31 8.58 -8.36 -3.35
N MET A 32 7.63 -8.34 -2.41
CA MET A 32 7.41 -9.47 -1.50
C MET A 32 6.96 -10.70 -2.30
N PRO A 33 7.55 -11.89 -2.08
CA PRO A 33 7.05 -13.13 -2.66
C PRO A 33 5.62 -13.45 -2.19
N LEU A 34 4.78 -13.98 -3.08
CA LEU A 34 3.42 -14.43 -2.74
C LEU A 34 3.42 -15.42 -1.56
N THR A 35 4.40 -16.33 -1.52
CA THR A 35 4.54 -17.31 -0.44
C THR A 35 4.76 -16.65 0.91
N GLU A 36 5.59 -15.61 0.94
CA GLU A 36 5.84 -14.81 2.14
C GLU A 36 4.58 -14.02 2.54
N LEU A 37 3.90 -13.40 1.57
CA LEU A 37 2.65 -12.67 1.81
C LEU A 37 1.56 -13.58 2.40
N ASN A 38 1.37 -14.76 1.82
CA ASN A 38 0.43 -15.77 2.30
C ASN A 38 0.79 -16.23 3.72
N ALA A 39 2.08 -16.48 4.00
CA ALA A 39 2.54 -16.86 5.34
C ALA A 39 2.32 -15.73 6.36
N LYS A 40 2.72 -14.49 6.02
CA LYS A 40 2.63 -13.30 6.89
C LYS A 40 1.19 -13.00 7.31
N PHE A 41 0.25 -13.09 6.38
CA PHE A 41 -1.15 -12.74 6.61
C PHE A 41 -2.10 -13.93 6.74
N LYS A 42 -1.55 -15.15 6.81
CA LYS A 42 -2.31 -16.41 6.89
C LYS A 42 -3.40 -16.50 5.79
N GLN A 43 -2.99 -16.23 4.56
CA GLN A 43 -3.86 -16.24 3.38
C GLN A 43 -3.53 -17.43 2.47
N ASP A 44 -4.48 -17.77 1.60
CA ASP A 44 -4.29 -18.66 0.45
C ASP A 44 -4.68 -17.94 -0.84
N ILE A 45 -3.94 -16.89 -1.18
CA ILE A 45 -4.21 -16.07 -2.36
C ILE A 45 -3.86 -16.87 -3.61
N LYS A 46 -4.82 -16.96 -4.54
CA LYS A 46 -4.64 -17.47 -5.89
C LYS A 46 -4.51 -16.28 -6.84
N PRO A 47 -3.28 -15.85 -7.17
CA PRO A 47 -3.08 -14.62 -7.93
C PRO A 47 -3.49 -14.82 -9.38
N LYS A 48 -4.08 -13.78 -9.99
CA LYS A 48 -3.93 -13.56 -11.42
C LYS A 48 -2.53 -12.99 -11.64
N VAL A 49 -1.64 -13.80 -12.22
CA VAL A 49 -0.31 -13.34 -12.62
C VAL A 49 -0.41 -12.66 -13.97
N VAL A 50 0.12 -11.45 -14.08
CA VAL A 50 0.10 -10.68 -15.33
C VAL A 50 1.52 -10.47 -15.83
N GLU A 51 1.66 -10.43 -17.16
CA GLU A 51 2.90 -10.05 -17.84
C GLU A 51 2.94 -8.54 -18.15
N ASN A 52 1.77 -7.88 -18.13
CA ASN A 52 1.65 -6.46 -18.40
C ASN A 52 1.67 -5.66 -17.09
N PHE A 53 2.56 -4.68 -17.01
CA PHE A 53 2.86 -3.89 -15.82
C PHE A 53 1.94 -2.67 -15.64
N THR A 54 0.76 -2.68 -16.27
CA THR A 54 -0.18 -1.57 -16.16
C THR A 54 -1.10 -1.72 -14.95
N ASP A 55 -1.31 -0.62 -14.22
CA ASP A 55 -2.26 -0.52 -13.09
C ASP A 55 -3.74 -0.50 -13.54
N GLU A 56 -4.09 -1.29 -14.55
CA GLU A 56 -5.46 -1.40 -15.08
C GLU A 56 -6.33 -2.30 -14.18
N PRO A 57 -7.63 -1.99 -13.98
CA PRO A 57 -8.52 -2.72 -13.07
C PRO A 57 -8.53 -4.25 -13.26
N GLU A 58 -8.47 -4.71 -14.51
CA GLU A 58 -8.48 -6.13 -14.88
C GLU A 58 -7.21 -6.88 -14.45
N ASN A 59 -6.10 -6.18 -14.21
CA ASN A 59 -4.83 -6.80 -13.81
C ASN A 59 -4.76 -7.08 -12.30
N PHE A 60 -5.67 -6.51 -11.52
CA PHE A 60 -5.66 -6.67 -10.08
C PHE A 60 -6.31 -7.99 -9.63
N THR A 61 -5.65 -8.64 -8.67
CA THR A 61 -6.24 -9.66 -7.81
C THR A 61 -6.87 -8.98 -6.59
N PRO A 62 -8.20 -9.07 -6.39
CA PRO A 62 -8.85 -8.56 -5.19
C PRO A 62 -8.52 -9.45 -3.98
N VAL A 63 -8.06 -8.85 -2.90
CA VAL A 63 -7.63 -9.55 -1.69
C VAL A 63 -8.20 -8.87 -0.46
N THR A 64 -8.64 -9.63 0.54
CA THR A 64 -9.04 -9.08 1.85
C THR A 64 -8.10 -9.60 2.92
N ILE A 65 -7.34 -8.71 3.55
CA ILE A 65 -6.40 -9.03 4.64
C ILE A 65 -6.82 -8.24 5.87
N ASN A 66 -7.04 -8.93 6.99
CA ASN A 66 -7.46 -8.35 8.27
C ASN A 66 -8.68 -7.40 8.16
N GLY A 67 -9.63 -7.72 7.28
CA GLY A 67 -10.83 -6.91 7.03
C GLY A 67 -10.64 -5.68 6.13
N THR A 68 -9.40 -5.41 5.68
CA THR A 68 -9.10 -4.38 4.68
C THR A 68 -9.09 -4.97 3.28
N LYS A 69 -9.71 -4.26 2.33
CA LYS A 69 -9.73 -4.64 0.92
C LYS A 69 -8.54 -4.04 0.17
N TYR A 70 -7.85 -4.90 -0.58
CA TYR A 70 -6.74 -4.56 -1.42
C TYR A 70 -6.99 -5.01 -2.87
N SER A 71 -6.31 -4.35 -3.79
CA SER A 71 -6.14 -4.77 -5.17
C SER A 71 -4.65 -4.94 -5.40
N ILE A 72 -4.20 -6.16 -5.68
CA ILE A 72 -2.77 -6.48 -5.79
C ILE A 72 -2.47 -7.00 -7.19
N ILE A 73 -1.44 -6.44 -7.84
CA ILE A 73 -0.88 -6.97 -9.08
C ILE A 73 0.27 -7.90 -8.73
N PHE A 74 0.25 -9.09 -9.31
CA PHE A 74 1.30 -10.08 -9.16
C PHE A 74 1.99 -10.33 -10.49
N VAL A 75 3.31 -10.41 -10.46
CA VAL A 75 4.14 -10.68 -11.64
C VAL A 75 5.07 -11.85 -11.36
N LYS A 76 5.58 -12.50 -12.41
CA LYS A 76 6.70 -13.43 -12.27
C LYS A 76 8.00 -12.65 -12.06
N ASP A 77 8.87 -13.17 -11.20
CA ASP A 77 10.22 -12.64 -11.09
C ASP A 77 10.99 -12.91 -12.38
N PHE A 78 11.70 -11.90 -12.89
CA PHE A 78 12.44 -12.03 -14.14
C PHE A 78 13.60 -13.02 -14.03
N TYR A 79 14.28 -13.05 -12.88
CA TYR A 79 15.43 -13.92 -12.65
C TYR A 79 15.05 -15.31 -12.12
N SER A 80 13.85 -15.46 -11.55
CA SER A 80 13.29 -16.71 -11.02
C SER A 80 11.81 -16.85 -11.45
N PRO A 81 11.50 -17.26 -12.70
CA PRO A 81 10.11 -17.29 -13.21
C PRO A 81 9.15 -18.21 -12.46
N ASP A 82 9.68 -19.11 -11.63
CA ASP A 82 8.91 -19.92 -10.67
C ASP A 82 8.32 -19.07 -9.54
N LYS A 83 9.00 -17.97 -9.16
CA LYS A 83 8.57 -17.05 -8.11
C LYS A 83 7.56 -16.03 -8.63
N THR A 84 6.57 -15.75 -7.79
CA THR A 84 5.54 -14.74 -8.04
C THR A 84 5.68 -13.65 -6.99
N LEU A 85 5.78 -12.40 -7.41
CA LEU A 85 6.05 -11.25 -6.56
C LEU A 85 4.88 -10.25 -6.58
N VAL A 86 4.73 -9.51 -5.49
CA VAL A 86 3.87 -8.31 -5.46
C VAL A 86 4.51 -7.21 -6.29
N TYR A 87 3.85 -6.78 -7.37
CA TYR A 87 4.31 -5.68 -8.19
C TYR A 87 3.74 -4.33 -7.72
N SER A 88 2.41 -4.30 -7.54
CA SER A 88 1.66 -3.12 -7.13
C SER A 88 0.61 -3.54 -6.11
N VAL A 89 0.45 -2.73 -5.06
CA VAL A 89 -0.62 -2.89 -4.07
C VAL A 89 -1.39 -1.61 -3.98
N ALA A 90 -2.72 -1.71 -4.04
CA ALA A 90 -3.61 -0.58 -3.93
C ALA A 90 -4.69 -0.81 -2.86
N THR A 91 -5.15 0.28 -2.25
CA THR A 91 -6.25 0.28 -1.28
C THR A 91 -7.15 1.50 -1.44
N THR A 92 -8.41 1.32 -1.06
CA THR A 92 -9.40 2.39 -0.89
C THR A 92 -9.88 2.49 0.57
N ASP A 93 -9.21 1.80 1.51
CA ASP A 93 -9.64 1.77 2.90
C ASP A 93 -9.32 3.09 3.62
N PRO A 94 -10.34 3.79 4.18
CA PRO A 94 -10.14 5.03 4.92
C PRO A 94 -9.24 4.93 6.15
N LYS A 95 -8.98 3.71 6.63
CA LYS A 95 -8.06 3.48 7.76
C LYS A 95 -6.59 3.50 7.36
N SER A 96 -6.26 3.33 6.07
CA SER A 96 -4.88 3.33 5.59
C SER A 96 -4.31 4.76 5.58
N LYS A 97 -3.24 5.01 6.34
CA LYS A 97 -2.60 6.33 6.49
C LYS A 97 -1.07 6.24 6.40
N GLY A 98 -0.44 7.30 5.91
CA GLY A 98 1.01 7.46 5.83
C GLY A 98 1.62 8.20 7.02
N LYS A 99 2.90 8.57 6.91
CA LYS A 99 3.70 9.30 7.93
C LYS A 99 3.09 10.63 8.38
N ASN A 100 2.46 11.37 7.46
CA ASN A 100 1.96 12.72 7.68
C ASN A 100 0.41 12.78 7.73
N PRO A 101 -0.23 11.89 8.51
CA PRO A 101 -1.63 11.45 8.41
C PRO A 101 -2.36 11.50 7.05
N VAL A 102 -1.63 11.55 5.94
CA VAL A 102 -2.21 11.59 4.60
C VAL A 102 -2.67 10.19 4.19
N GLY A 103 -3.85 10.11 3.58
CA GLY A 103 -4.50 8.86 3.22
C GLY A 103 -5.76 9.13 2.40
N ILE A 104 -6.67 8.17 2.37
CA ILE A 104 -7.98 8.34 1.73
C ILE A 104 -8.71 9.55 2.34
N GLY A 105 -9.28 10.40 1.49
CA GLY A 105 -9.95 11.64 1.89
C GLY A 105 -9.04 12.86 2.09
N SER A 106 -7.71 12.70 2.05
CA SER A 106 -6.78 13.84 2.02
C SER A 106 -6.92 14.64 0.72
N THR A 107 -6.59 15.92 0.78
CA THR A 107 -6.59 16.87 -0.35
C THR A 107 -5.23 16.93 -1.03
N LEU A 108 -5.18 17.47 -2.24
CA LEU A 108 -3.92 17.74 -2.93
C LEU A 108 -2.99 18.65 -2.11
N THR A 109 -3.55 19.65 -1.41
CA THR A 109 -2.77 20.56 -0.55
C THR A 109 -2.11 19.81 0.61
N GLU A 110 -2.84 18.90 1.25
CA GLU A 110 -2.30 18.06 2.33
C GLU A 110 -1.20 17.12 1.82
N LEU A 111 -1.39 16.53 0.63
CA LEU A 111 -0.36 15.71 -0.02
C LEU A 111 0.92 16.50 -0.33
N LYS A 112 0.79 17.66 -0.98
CA LYS A 112 1.93 18.53 -1.30
C LYS A 112 2.71 18.95 -0.06
N LYS A 113 2.00 19.26 1.03
CA LYS A 113 2.63 19.57 2.32
C LYS A 113 3.34 18.34 2.90
N ALA A 114 2.70 17.17 2.87
CA ALA A 114 3.24 15.93 3.43
C ALA A 114 4.50 15.44 2.71
N TYR A 115 4.60 15.65 1.40
CA TYR A 115 5.70 15.16 0.56
C TYR A 115 6.57 16.30 0.01
N ALA A 116 6.61 17.44 0.68
CA ALA A 116 7.33 18.65 0.22
C ALA A 116 8.85 18.45 0.04
N LYS A 117 9.43 17.40 0.63
CA LYS A 117 10.85 17.06 0.52
C LYS A 117 11.14 15.99 -0.54
N GLU A 118 10.11 15.37 -1.08
CA GLU A 118 10.22 14.30 -2.07
C GLU A 118 10.13 14.86 -3.48
N SER A 119 10.60 14.09 -4.46
CA SER A 119 10.29 14.36 -5.86
C SER A 119 8.84 13.97 -6.12
N THR A 120 8.02 14.91 -6.61
CA THR A 120 6.59 14.68 -6.84
C THR A 120 6.16 15.20 -8.21
N ASP A 121 5.15 14.56 -8.78
CA ASP A 121 4.47 15.01 -10.01
C ASP A 121 2.95 15.04 -9.78
N THR A 122 2.27 15.95 -10.50
CA THR A 122 0.79 16.01 -10.52
C THR A 122 0.32 16.08 -11.96
N THR A 123 -0.23 14.98 -12.46
CA THR A 123 -0.78 14.89 -13.82
C THR A 123 -2.25 14.51 -13.75
N GLY A 124 -3.12 15.41 -14.24
CA GLY A 124 -4.57 15.24 -14.20
C GLY A 124 -5.09 15.02 -12.78
N ASN A 125 -5.71 13.86 -12.53
CA ASN A 125 -6.25 13.47 -11.23
C ASN A 125 -5.29 12.60 -10.40
N THR A 126 -3.99 12.62 -10.72
CA THR A 126 -2.98 11.75 -10.11
C THR A 126 -1.89 12.59 -9.46
N PHE A 127 -1.55 12.27 -8.21
CA PHE A 127 -0.37 12.80 -7.51
C PHE A 127 0.60 11.65 -7.23
N THR A 128 1.84 11.78 -7.71
CA THR A 128 2.86 10.73 -7.63
C THR A 128 4.03 11.21 -6.79
N VAL A 129 4.55 10.35 -5.93
CA VAL A 129 5.77 10.55 -5.15
C VAL A 129 6.81 9.55 -5.62
N TYR A 130 7.99 10.03 -6.00
CA TYR A 130 9.10 9.22 -6.50
C TYR A 130 10.20 9.10 -5.45
N GLN A 131 10.67 7.88 -5.22
CA GLN A 131 11.84 7.63 -4.39
C GLN A 131 12.97 7.00 -5.23
N LYS A 132 13.97 7.82 -5.58
CA LYS A 132 15.05 7.44 -6.51
C LYS A 132 16.15 6.57 -5.89
N ASP A 133 16.28 6.59 -4.56
CA ASP A 133 17.41 5.99 -3.81
C ASP A 133 17.29 4.48 -3.59
N LYS A 134 16.14 3.85 -3.88
CA LYS A 134 15.92 2.42 -3.65
C LYS A 134 15.06 1.76 -4.73
N GLY A 135 15.54 1.64 -5.96
CA GLY A 135 14.90 0.78 -6.97
C GLY A 135 13.52 1.25 -7.44
N GLU A 136 13.44 2.53 -7.81
CA GLU A 136 12.30 3.14 -8.52
C GLU A 136 10.92 2.82 -7.90
N ARG A 137 10.79 2.99 -6.58
CA ARG A 137 9.47 2.87 -5.95
C ARG A 137 8.68 4.16 -6.08
N ILE A 138 7.38 3.99 -6.30
CA ILE A 138 6.43 5.09 -6.46
C ILE A 138 5.23 4.91 -5.53
N LEU A 139 4.80 6.02 -4.94
CA LEU A 139 3.53 6.12 -4.23
C LEU A 139 2.59 7.00 -5.05
N ILE A 140 1.49 6.44 -5.50
CA ILE A 140 0.52 7.13 -6.35
C ILE A 140 -0.77 7.34 -5.56
N PHE A 141 -1.31 8.56 -5.63
CA PHE A 141 -2.61 8.94 -5.08
C PHE A 141 -3.53 9.33 -6.24
N LYS A 142 -4.67 8.64 -6.37
CA LYS A 142 -5.74 9.02 -7.31
C LYS A 142 -6.76 9.89 -6.60
N LEU A 143 -7.03 11.05 -7.19
CA LEU A 143 -7.95 12.04 -6.66
C LEU A 143 -9.28 12.05 -7.43
N LYS A 144 -10.37 12.32 -6.71
CA LYS A 144 -11.67 12.69 -7.27
C LYS A 144 -12.20 13.86 -6.46
N ASN A 145 -12.64 14.93 -7.11
CA ASN A 145 -13.12 16.15 -6.43
C ASN A 145 -12.11 16.68 -5.40
N ASN A 146 -10.82 16.72 -5.75
CA ASN A 146 -9.70 17.15 -4.88
C ASN A 146 -9.55 16.31 -3.59
N LYS A 147 -10.02 15.06 -3.59
CA LYS A 147 -9.92 14.14 -2.46
C LYS A 147 -9.33 12.82 -2.91
N VAL A 148 -8.38 12.28 -2.14
CA VAL A 148 -7.79 10.97 -2.40
C VAL A 148 -8.87 9.90 -2.28
N THR A 149 -8.97 9.04 -3.29
CA THR A 149 -9.92 7.92 -3.34
C THR A 149 -9.22 6.56 -3.44
N ARG A 150 -7.96 6.54 -3.88
CA ARG A 150 -7.16 5.33 -3.99
C ARG A 150 -5.68 5.65 -3.84
N ILE A 151 -4.94 4.74 -3.24
CA ILE A 151 -3.50 4.83 -3.01
C ILE A 151 -2.84 3.58 -3.57
N PHE A 152 -1.68 3.72 -4.21
CA PHE A 152 -0.90 2.64 -4.80
C PHE A 152 0.55 2.74 -4.33
N ALA A 153 1.14 1.64 -3.88
CA ALA A 153 2.58 1.47 -3.84
C ALA A 153 2.95 0.53 -4.98
N SER A 154 3.89 0.95 -5.83
CA SER A 154 4.29 0.21 -7.03
C SER A 154 5.78 0.36 -7.32
N VAL A 155 6.31 -0.51 -8.17
CA VAL A 155 7.62 -0.36 -8.79
C VAL A 155 7.44 0.37 -10.13
N PHE A 156 8.36 1.26 -10.48
CA PHE A 156 8.33 1.97 -11.76
C PHE A 156 8.32 0.96 -12.91
N ALA A 157 7.33 1.08 -13.81
CA ALA A 157 7.49 0.54 -15.15
C ALA A 157 8.41 1.52 -15.88
N ALA A 158 9.71 1.20 -15.95
CA ALA A 158 10.58 1.84 -16.92
C ALA A 158 9.97 1.54 -18.31
N GLY A 159 9.44 2.57 -18.96
CA GLY A 159 9.14 2.54 -20.39
C GLY A 159 10.42 2.48 -21.20
#